data_AF-A0A4Y8PPR8-F1
#
_entry.id   AF-A0A4Y8PPR8-F1
#
_cell.length_a   1.000
_cell.length_b   1.000
_cell.length_c   1.000
_cell.angle_alpha   90.00
_cell.angle_beta   90.00
_cell.angle_gamma   90.00
#
_symmetry.space_group_name_H-M   'P 1'
#
loop_
_entity.id
_entity.type
_entity.pdbx_description
1 polymer ?
#
loop_
_entity_poly.entity_id
_entity_poly.type
_entity_poly.pdbx_seq_one_letter_code
_entity_poly.pdbx_strand_id
1 'polypeptide(L)'
;MLAKSKGALALALTLALCAGCGQESDTASPSPSAAAPTASAETSANGGQTPAGTTAPFATAHATPKASEIAKPSATPPAKNDAAGAYGDLQVVAHPESLEVLVNKMWALPASYTPDDLVYPDVPFVFNEKNEKRKMRKEAAAALEQLFAAAKDDGVPLAGVSAYRSYATQKALFDSYVRKDGLEKARTYSAVPGTSEHATGLAIDVTGSDGKCAATDCFAGTKEAKWLEDHAAEYGYIIRYPKGKDSITGYQYEPWHIRYVGKDIAQAVVSKGITLEEYFNAVPVAK
;
A
#
# COMPACT_ATOMS: atom_id res chain seq x y z
N MET A 1 30.14 -68.82 -5.21
CA MET A 1 30.13 -68.76 -6.68
C MET A 1 29.71 -67.36 -7.12
N LEU A 2 30.57 -66.75 -7.95
CA LEU A 2 30.40 -65.61 -8.85
C LEU A 2 29.99 -64.22 -8.31
N ALA A 3 31.02 -63.37 -8.26
CA ALA A 3 30.98 -61.92 -8.44
C ALA A 3 30.78 -61.51 -9.92
N LYS A 4 30.38 -60.24 -10.13
CA LYS A 4 30.63 -59.30 -11.27
C LYS A 4 29.38 -58.42 -11.49
N SER A 5 29.41 -57.15 -11.90
CA SER A 5 30.47 -56.18 -12.20
C SER A 5 29.79 -54.80 -12.32
N LYS A 6 30.62 -53.76 -12.14
CA LYS A 6 30.35 -52.32 -12.24
C LYS A 6 29.92 -51.89 -13.65
N GLY A 7 29.14 -50.81 -13.73
CA GLY A 7 28.97 -49.99 -14.93
C GLY A 7 29.00 -48.51 -14.54
N ALA A 8 30.13 -47.85 -14.74
CA ALA A 8 30.29 -46.39 -14.66
C ALA A 8 30.27 -45.86 -16.09
N LEU A 9 29.41 -44.88 -16.38
CA LEU A 9 29.35 -44.20 -17.67
C LEU A 9 30.04 -42.84 -17.52
N ALA A 10 31.28 -42.76 -18.00
CA ALA A 10 32.03 -41.52 -18.15
C ALA A 10 31.69 -40.90 -19.51
N LEU A 11 31.20 -39.67 -19.51
CA LEU A 11 31.00 -38.86 -20.70
C LEU A 11 32.22 -37.95 -20.86
N ALA A 12 33.10 -38.31 -21.81
CA ALA A 12 34.21 -37.47 -22.24
C ALA A 12 33.69 -36.49 -23.31
N LEU A 13 33.81 -35.19 -23.06
CA LEU A 13 33.62 -34.15 -24.07
C LEU A 13 34.98 -33.53 -24.38
N THR A 14 35.39 -33.70 -25.62
CA THR A 14 36.66 -33.28 -26.19
C THR A 14 36.73 -31.77 -26.41
N LEU A 15 37.89 -31.24 -26.07
CA LEU A 15 38.36 -29.86 -26.23
C LEU A 15 38.73 -29.60 -27.70
N ALA A 16 38.29 -28.47 -28.26
CA ALA A 16 38.83 -27.90 -29.49
C ALA A 16 39.34 -26.48 -29.20
N LEU A 17 40.67 -26.35 -29.20
CA LEU A 17 41.40 -25.09 -29.20
C LEU A 17 41.36 -24.48 -30.62
N CYS A 18 41.09 -23.17 -30.70
CA CYS A 18 41.64 -22.33 -31.77
C CYS A 18 42.21 -21.07 -31.12
N ALA A 19 43.47 -20.82 -31.45
CA ALA A 19 44.31 -19.74 -31.00
C ALA A 19 43.91 -18.40 -31.64
N GLY A 20 44.07 -17.31 -30.90
CA GLY A 20 44.00 -15.94 -31.40
C GLY A 20 44.77 -15.00 -30.47
N CYS A 21 45.97 -14.64 -30.90
CA CYS A 21 46.96 -13.79 -30.23
C CYS A 21 46.48 -12.34 -30.03
N GLY A 22 47.04 -11.63 -29.04
CA GLY A 22 47.07 -10.15 -29.10
C GLY A 22 47.26 -9.40 -27.78
N GLN A 23 48.47 -9.50 -27.22
CA GLN A 23 49.20 -8.59 -26.30
C GLN A 23 48.49 -7.56 -25.39
N GLU A 24 48.85 -7.68 -24.11
CA GLU A 24 48.89 -6.64 -23.08
C GLU A 24 49.80 -5.45 -23.44
N SER A 25 49.47 -4.27 -22.91
CA SER A 25 50.47 -3.44 -22.23
C SER A 25 49.82 -2.49 -21.23
N ASP A 26 50.34 -2.58 -20.00
CA ASP A 26 50.11 -1.71 -18.86
C ASP A 26 50.36 -0.22 -19.15
N THR A 27 49.74 0.66 -18.37
CA THR A 27 50.48 1.52 -17.42
C THR A 27 49.56 2.42 -16.58
N ALA A 28 49.69 2.23 -15.26
CA ALA A 28 49.80 3.23 -14.20
C ALA A 28 48.86 4.46 -14.13
N SER A 29 48.15 4.51 -12.99
CA SER A 29 47.61 5.70 -12.34
C SER A 29 48.71 6.72 -11.98
N PRO A 30 48.38 8.02 -11.81
CA PRO A 30 48.08 8.48 -10.45
C PRO A 30 46.95 9.53 -10.34
N SER A 31 46.26 9.50 -9.19
CA SER A 31 45.50 10.62 -8.58
C SER A 31 46.46 11.63 -7.88
N PRO A 32 46.02 12.71 -7.20
CA PRO A 32 44.81 13.55 -7.29
C PRO A 32 45.15 15.08 -7.22
N SER A 33 44.20 15.99 -7.52
CA SER A 33 44.19 17.40 -7.04
C SER A 33 42.85 18.05 -7.40
N ALA A 34 41.93 18.38 -6.48
CA ALA A 34 41.94 19.51 -5.53
C ALA A 34 42.06 20.89 -6.20
N ALA A 35 40.98 21.68 -6.14
CA ALA A 35 40.96 23.08 -5.67
C ALA A 35 39.58 23.74 -5.86
N ALA A 36 38.89 24.03 -4.75
CA ALA A 36 38.23 25.31 -4.55
C ALA A 36 39.31 26.32 -4.09
N PRO A 37 39.13 27.64 -4.28
CA PRO A 37 38.56 28.50 -3.22
C PRO A 37 37.67 29.62 -3.84
N THR A 38 36.92 30.48 -3.15
CA THR A 38 37.24 31.35 -2.01
C THR A 38 35.96 31.84 -1.31
N ALA A 39 36.11 32.08 -0.02
CA ALA A 39 35.16 32.77 0.84
C ALA A 39 35.21 34.30 0.63
N SER A 40 34.13 34.98 1.03
CA SER A 40 34.22 36.25 1.76
C SER A 40 33.02 36.35 2.70
N ALA A 41 33.35 36.44 3.98
CA ALA A 41 32.44 36.78 5.06
C ALA A 41 32.47 38.30 5.25
N GLU A 42 31.33 38.89 5.60
CA GLU A 42 31.31 40.07 6.47
C GLU A 42 30.22 39.90 7.53
N THR A 43 30.55 40.46 8.68
CA THR A 43 30.10 40.16 10.04
C THR A 43 29.08 41.17 10.57
N SER A 44 28.52 40.80 11.73
CA SER A 44 27.96 41.62 12.83
C SER A 44 26.46 41.85 12.81
N ALA A 45 25.77 41.91 13.94
CA ALA A 45 25.98 41.53 15.34
C ALA A 45 24.68 41.93 16.07
N ASN A 46 24.49 41.39 17.28
CA ASN A 46 23.54 41.82 18.31
C ASN A 46 22.05 41.45 18.11
N GLY A 47 21.31 41.04 19.13
CA GLY A 47 21.64 40.90 20.55
C GLY A 47 20.51 40.15 21.26
N GLY A 48 20.86 39.45 22.34
CA GLY A 48 19.88 38.77 23.17
C GLY A 48 19.07 39.73 24.05
N GLN A 49 17.91 39.28 24.49
CA GLN A 49 17.38 39.50 25.84
C GLN A 49 16.10 38.71 26.05
N THR A 50 16.17 37.73 26.95
CA THR A 50 15.08 37.45 27.89
C THR A 50 15.32 38.32 29.13
N PRO A 51 14.28 38.76 29.84
CA PRO A 51 14.19 38.29 31.22
C PRO A 51 12.77 37.97 31.69
N ALA A 52 12.77 37.32 32.85
CA ALA A 52 11.72 36.53 33.46
C ALA A 52 10.66 37.32 34.27
N GLY A 53 9.58 36.61 34.59
CA GLY A 53 9.01 36.59 35.94
C GLY A 53 7.66 37.28 36.12
N THR A 54 6.62 36.52 36.51
CA THR A 54 5.97 36.64 37.84
C THR A 54 4.82 35.61 38.00
N THR A 55 4.72 35.15 39.24
CA THR A 55 3.94 34.12 39.94
C THR A 55 2.40 34.07 39.82
N ALA A 56 1.88 32.84 39.66
CA ALA A 56 0.84 32.08 40.44
C ALA A 56 -0.38 32.77 41.12
N PRO A 57 -1.40 32.03 41.62
CA PRO A 57 -2.01 30.74 41.23
C PRO A 57 -3.55 30.83 41.06
N PHE A 58 -4.24 29.86 40.43
CA PHE A 58 -5.63 29.55 40.83
C PHE A 58 -6.01 28.09 40.55
N ALA A 59 -6.90 27.63 41.42
CA ALA A 59 -7.08 26.27 41.87
C ALA A 59 -7.87 25.33 40.93
N THR A 60 -7.65 24.05 41.21
CA THR A 60 -8.37 22.83 40.85
C THR A 60 -9.89 22.95 40.71
N ALA A 61 -10.43 22.32 39.66
CA ALA A 61 -11.71 21.64 39.70
C ALA A 61 -11.65 20.37 38.82
N HIS A 62 -11.65 19.22 39.49
CA HIS A 62 -11.90 17.91 38.89
C HIS A 62 -13.34 17.87 38.34
N ALA A 63 -13.48 17.56 37.06
CA ALA A 63 -14.73 17.04 36.51
C ALA A 63 -14.40 15.71 35.80
N THR A 64 -14.87 14.62 36.36
CA THR A 64 -14.87 13.29 35.76
C THR A 64 -15.78 13.28 34.53
N PRO A 65 -15.34 12.79 33.35
CA PRO A 65 -16.27 12.50 32.27
C PRO A 65 -16.97 11.17 32.56
N LYS A 66 -18.29 11.24 32.65
CA LYS A 66 -19.21 10.11 32.68
C LYS A 66 -19.06 9.31 31.37
N ALA A 67 -18.84 8.00 31.48
CA ALA A 67 -18.76 7.08 30.35
C ALA A 67 -20.01 7.22 29.46
N SER A 68 -19.79 7.57 28.19
CA SER A 68 -20.82 7.54 27.16
C SER A 68 -20.97 6.11 26.68
N GLU A 69 -22.15 5.56 26.91
CA GLU A 69 -22.57 4.22 26.52
C GLU A 69 -22.54 4.09 24.99
N ILE A 70 -21.76 3.12 24.49
CA ILE A 70 -21.64 2.80 23.06
C ILE A 70 -22.98 2.17 22.62
N ALA A 71 -23.76 2.93 21.85
CA ALA A 71 -24.97 2.41 21.24
C ALA A 71 -24.64 1.37 20.16
N LYS A 72 -25.19 0.17 20.34
CA LYS A 72 -25.17 -0.94 19.38
C LYS A 72 -25.83 -0.53 18.05
N PRO A 73 -25.23 -0.77 16.87
CA PRO A 73 -25.84 -0.38 15.60
C PRO A 73 -27.11 -1.19 15.34
N SER A 74 -28.22 -0.47 15.16
CA SER A 74 -29.53 -0.98 14.79
C SER A 74 -29.59 -1.22 13.28
N ALA A 75 -29.83 -2.47 12.87
CA ALA A 75 -29.96 -2.86 11.48
C ALA A 75 -31.22 -2.23 10.85
N THR A 76 -31.04 -1.28 9.93
CA THR A 76 -32.09 -0.83 9.01
C THR A 76 -31.90 -1.55 7.67
N PRO A 77 -32.96 -2.05 7.00
CA PRO A 77 -32.82 -2.83 5.77
C PRO A 77 -32.22 -2.00 4.62
N PRO A 78 -31.32 -2.56 3.79
CA PRO A 78 -30.71 -1.81 2.70
C PRO A 78 -31.71 -1.53 1.58
N ALA A 79 -31.63 -0.32 1.03
CA ALA A 79 -32.33 0.06 -0.19
C ALA A 79 -31.86 -0.82 -1.37
N LYS A 80 -32.82 -1.34 -2.14
CA LYS A 80 -32.54 -2.17 -3.33
C LYS A 80 -31.91 -1.31 -4.43
N ASN A 81 -30.79 -1.79 -5.01
CA ASN A 81 -30.12 -1.18 -6.16
C ASN A 81 -29.99 -2.18 -7.32
N ASP A 82 -30.27 -1.71 -8.54
CA ASP A 82 -30.30 -2.47 -9.81
C ASP A 82 -28.95 -3.06 -10.25
N ALA A 83 -27.84 -2.75 -9.56
CA ALA A 83 -26.50 -3.29 -9.84
C ALA A 83 -26.26 -4.68 -9.23
N ALA A 84 -27.05 -5.10 -8.22
CA ALA A 84 -26.90 -6.39 -7.56
C ALA A 84 -27.25 -7.57 -8.50
N GLY A 85 -28.15 -7.38 -9.45
CA GLY A 85 -28.63 -8.48 -10.31
C GLY A 85 -27.60 -9.07 -11.27
N ALA A 86 -26.56 -8.31 -11.67
CA ALA A 86 -25.62 -8.73 -12.70
C ALA A 86 -24.37 -9.47 -12.18
N TYR A 87 -24.05 -9.35 -10.88
CA TYR A 87 -22.76 -9.81 -10.33
C TYR A 87 -22.89 -10.72 -9.08
N GLY A 88 -24.11 -11.16 -8.75
CA GLY A 88 -24.42 -12.01 -7.60
C GLY A 88 -24.97 -11.23 -6.39
N ASP A 89 -25.17 -11.90 -5.26
CA ASP A 89 -25.76 -11.32 -4.04
C ASP A 89 -24.83 -10.30 -3.33
N LEU A 90 -24.59 -9.15 -3.97
CA LEU A 90 -23.84 -8.03 -3.40
C LEU A 90 -24.72 -7.27 -2.40
N GLN A 91 -24.18 -7.06 -1.20
CA GLN A 91 -24.75 -6.19 -0.17
C GLN A 91 -24.18 -4.78 -0.32
N VAL A 92 -25.01 -3.76 -0.20
CA VAL A 92 -24.56 -2.36 -0.23
C VAL A 92 -24.26 -1.90 1.20
N VAL A 93 -23.07 -1.34 1.42
CA VAL A 93 -22.68 -0.83 2.75
C VAL A 93 -23.54 0.39 3.14
N ALA A 94 -23.89 0.48 4.43
CA ALA A 94 -24.73 1.57 4.94
C ALA A 94 -23.96 2.88 5.20
N HIS A 95 -22.69 2.78 5.56
CA HIS A 95 -21.83 3.90 5.94
C HIS A 95 -20.56 3.92 5.06
N PRO A 96 -20.68 4.25 3.76
CA PRO A 96 -19.55 4.24 2.83
C PRO A 96 -18.44 5.25 3.20
N GLU A 97 -18.77 6.27 3.98
CA GLU A 97 -17.87 7.30 4.52
C GLU A 97 -17.03 6.84 5.71
N SER A 98 -17.33 5.69 6.31
CA SER A 98 -16.57 5.18 7.44
C SER A 98 -15.14 4.84 7.03
N LEU A 99 -14.15 5.24 7.83
CA LEU A 99 -12.75 4.81 7.64
C LEU A 99 -12.61 3.28 7.76
N GLU A 100 -13.51 2.67 8.51
CA GLU A 100 -13.58 1.25 8.82
C GLU A 100 -14.35 0.45 7.78
N VAL A 101 -14.91 1.09 6.75
CA VAL A 101 -15.82 0.45 5.80
C VAL A 101 -15.18 -0.82 5.18
N LEU A 102 -15.87 -1.95 5.33
CA LEU A 102 -15.48 -3.20 4.70
C LEU A 102 -16.04 -3.23 3.27
N VAL A 103 -15.15 -3.16 2.28
CA VAL A 103 -15.48 -3.31 0.86
C VAL A 103 -14.74 -4.53 0.33
N ASN A 104 -15.48 -5.47 -0.24
CA ASN A 104 -14.95 -6.72 -0.78
C ASN A 104 -15.94 -7.37 -1.75
N LYS A 105 -15.69 -8.62 -2.16
CA LYS A 105 -16.53 -9.34 -3.14
C LYS A 105 -17.99 -9.57 -2.71
N MET A 106 -18.35 -9.27 -1.46
CA MET A 106 -19.73 -9.34 -0.95
C MET A 106 -20.30 -7.97 -0.57
N TRP A 107 -19.45 -7.04 -0.12
CA TRP A 107 -19.87 -5.72 0.35
C TRP A 107 -19.42 -4.63 -0.63
N ALA A 108 -20.39 -4.00 -1.30
CA ALA A 108 -20.19 -2.99 -2.31
C ALA A 108 -20.51 -1.58 -1.78
N LEU A 109 -19.77 -0.60 -2.27
CA LEU A 109 -20.13 0.82 -2.16
C LEU A 109 -21.34 1.13 -3.06
N PRO A 110 -22.18 2.11 -2.69
CA PRO A 110 -23.18 2.66 -3.60
C PRO A 110 -22.53 3.17 -4.89
N ALA A 111 -23.17 2.95 -6.04
CA ALA A 111 -22.62 3.38 -7.33
C ALA A 111 -22.45 4.91 -7.44
N SER A 112 -23.22 5.67 -6.66
CA SER A 112 -23.13 7.13 -6.56
C SER A 112 -22.08 7.62 -5.56
N TYR A 113 -21.46 6.74 -4.77
CA TYR A 113 -20.54 7.15 -3.73
C TYR A 113 -19.27 7.75 -4.32
N THR A 114 -18.91 8.93 -3.84
CA THR A 114 -17.65 9.61 -4.09
C THR A 114 -17.28 10.33 -2.81
N PRO A 115 -16.10 10.10 -2.21
CA PRO A 115 -15.70 10.83 -1.02
C PRO A 115 -15.61 12.34 -1.33
N ASP A 116 -16.10 13.15 -0.41
CA ASP A 116 -16.14 14.62 -0.52
C ASP A 116 -14.82 15.29 -0.06
N ASP A 117 -13.93 14.53 0.56
CA ASP A 117 -12.67 14.95 1.17
C ASP A 117 -11.41 14.47 0.41
N LEU A 118 -11.55 14.17 -0.89
CA LEU A 118 -10.43 13.73 -1.72
C LEU A 118 -9.41 14.86 -1.97
N VAL A 119 -8.15 14.61 -1.61
CA VAL A 119 -7.00 15.51 -1.81
C VAL A 119 -5.88 14.82 -2.58
N TYR A 120 -4.94 15.59 -3.11
CA TYR A 120 -3.68 15.05 -3.63
C TYR A 120 -2.66 15.00 -2.48
N PRO A 121 -2.23 13.80 -2.03
CA PRO A 121 -1.17 13.68 -1.04
C PRO A 121 0.15 14.19 -1.61
N ASP A 122 0.97 14.80 -0.76
CA ASP A 122 2.31 15.29 -1.10
C ASP A 122 3.35 14.17 -1.03
N VAL A 123 3.17 13.16 -1.89
CA VAL A 123 4.09 12.02 -2.03
C VAL A 123 4.44 11.75 -3.50
N PRO A 124 5.61 11.15 -3.78
CA PRO A 124 5.96 10.70 -5.12
C PRO A 124 4.94 9.68 -5.67
N PHE A 125 4.65 9.77 -6.97
CA PHE A 125 3.97 8.73 -7.73
C PHE A 125 4.87 8.36 -8.93
N VAL A 126 4.67 7.17 -9.51
CA VAL A 126 5.41 6.72 -10.71
C VAL A 126 5.04 7.50 -11.99
N PHE A 127 4.28 8.58 -11.86
CA PHE A 127 3.80 9.46 -12.92
C PHE A 127 3.49 10.85 -12.32
N ASN A 128 3.51 11.90 -13.15
CA ASN A 128 3.46 13.30 -12.68
C ASN A 128 2.07 13.93 -12.78
N GLU A 129 1.18 13.37 -13.58
CA GLU A 129 -0.13 13.94 -13.89
C GLU A 129 -1.03 13.99 -12.66
N LYS A 130 -1.75 15.10 -12.45
CA LYS A 130 -2.75 15.22 -11.39
C LYS A 130 -4.11 14.71 -11.88
N ASN A 131 -4.37 13.42 -11.70
CA ASN A 131 -5.65 12.78 -12.02
C ASN A 131 -6.26 12.10 -10.80
N GLU A 132 -7.44 11.48 -10.95
CA GLU A 132 -8.16 10.84 -9.83
C GLU A 132 -7.32 9.77 -9.12
N LYS A 133 -6.44 9.06 -9.85
CA LYS A 133 -5.64 7.95 -9.35
C LYS A 133 -4.53 8.37 -8.37
N ARG A 134 -4.35 9.68 -8.17
CA ARG A 134 -3.49 10.22 -7.10
C ARG A 134 -4.27 10.64 -5.87
N LYS A 135 -5.59 10.75 -5.97
CA LYS A 135 -6.38 11.30 -4.88
C LYS A 135 -6.54 10.26 -3.78
N MET A 136 -6.59 10.73 -2.55
CA MET A 136 -6.95 9.95 -1.37
C MET A 136 -7.81 10.81 -0.46
N ARG A 137 -8.59 10.18 0.42
CA ARG A 137 -9.28 10.91 1.49
C ARG A 137 -8.26 11.63 2.36
N LYS A 138 -8.59 12.83 2.81
CA LYS A 138 -7.66 13.72 3.52
C LYS A 138 -6.91 13.07 4.69
N GLU A 139 -7.59 12.25 5.49
CA GLU A 139 -6.97 11.58 6.64
C GLU A 139 -5.96 10.51 6.22
N ALA A 140 -6.33 9.68 5.25
CA ALA A 140 -5.42 8.70 4.66
C ALA A 140 -4.23 9.40 3.97
N ALA A 141 -4.46 10.47 3.21
CA ALA A 141 -3.41 11.25 2.56
C ALA A 141 -2.35 11.76 3.57
N ALA A 142 -2.80 12.36 4.67
CA ALA A 142 -1.90 12.84 5.72
C ALA A 142 -1.09 11.71 6.36
N ALA A 143 -1.73 10.56 6.61
CA ALA A 143 -1.04 9.38 7.13
C ALA A 143 -0.02 8.80 6.13
N LEU A 144 -0.35 8.81 4.84
CA LEU A 144 0.53 8.35 3.77
C LEU A 144 1.79 9.21 3.67
N GLU A 145 1.65 10.53 3.79
CA GLU A 145 2.77 11.47 3.79
C GLU A 145 3.76 11.16 4.91
N GLN A 146 3.25 10.84 6.11
CA GLN A 146 4.10 10.42 7.25
C GLN A 146 4.77 9.07 6.99
N LEU A 147 4.03 8.09 6.45
CA LEU A 147 4.56 6.77 6.10
C LEU A 147 5.70 6.89 5.08
N PHE A 148 5.52 7.70 4.03
CA PHE A 148 6.50 7.88 2.97
C PHE A 148 7.73 8.67 3.44
N ALA A 149 7.54 9.65 4.32
CA ALA A 149 8.65 10.37 4.95
C ALA A 149 9.51 9.42 5.79
N ALA A 150 8.89 8.60 6.65
CA ALA A 150 9.61 7.62 7.45
C ALA A 150 10.34 6.57 6.61
N ALA A 151 9.68 6.02 5.58
CA ALA A 151 10.31 5.07 4.67
C ALA A 151 11.53 5.68 3.97
N LYS A 152 11.45 6.95 3.57
CA LYS A 152 12.56 7.68 2.98
C LYS A 152 13.71 7.88 3.98
N ASP A 153 13.41 8.23 5.23
CA ASP A 153 14.41 8.42 6.29
C ASP A 153 15.16 7.11 6.60
N ASP A 154 14.48 5.97 6.44
CA ASP A 154 15.08 4.63 6.55
C ASP A 154 15.79 4.15 5.26
N GLY A 155 15.89 4.99 4.22
CA GLY A 155 16.55 4.66 2.95
C GLY A 155 15.74 3.70 2.05
N VAL A 156 14.42 3.66 2.26
CA VAL A 156 13.43 2.86 1.52
C VAL A 156 12.40 3.79 0.85
N PRO A 157 12.82 4.63 -0.11
CA PRO A 157 11.91 5.58 -0.74
C PRO A 157 10.80 4.88 -1.53
N LEU A 158 9.54 5.24 -1.21
CA LEU A 158 8.34 4.70 -1.85
C LEU A 158 7.77 5.65 -2.90
N ALA A 159 6.95 5.10 -3.80
CA ALA A 159 6.14 5.84 -4.76
C ALA A 159 4.73 5.24 -4.87
N GLY A 160 3.72 6.08 -5.04
CA GLY A 160 2.35 5.67 -5.35
C GLY A 160 2.19 5.20 -6.80
N VAL A 161 1.33 4.20 -7.01
CA VAL A 161 0.97 3.64 -8.32
C VAL A 161 -0.47 3.97 -8.68
N SER A 162 -1.41 3.68 -7.77
CA SER A 162 -2.84 3.90 -7.97
C SER A 162 -3.55 4.04 -6.62
N ALA A 163 -4.18 5.17 -6.37
CA ALA A 163 -4.99 5.45 -5.18
C ALA A 163 -6.48 5.44 -5.55
N TYR A 164 -7.19 6.59 -5.48
CA TYR A 164 -8.62 6.62 -5.73
C TYR A 164 -9.01 6.21 -7.16
N ARG A 165 -10.08 5.43 -7.28
CA ARG A 165 -10.68 5.04 -8.55
C ARG A 165 -12.19 5.10 -8.43
N SER A 166 -12.82 5.98 -9.21
CA SER A 166 -14.28 6.12 -9.18
C SER A 166 -15.00 4.85 -9.63
N TYR A 167 -16.28 4.72 -9.24
CA TYR A 167 -17.15 3.64 -9.70
C TYR A 167 -17.19 3.54 -11.22
N ALA A 168 -17.32 4.68 -11.91
CA ALA A 168 -17.37 4.75 -13.37
C ALA A 168 -16.08 4.23 -14.02
N THR A 169 -14.92 4.62 -13.49
CA THR A 169 -13.62 4.12 -13.97
C THR A 169 -13.47 2.62 -13.71
N GLN A 170 -13.84 2.13 -12.52
CA GLN A 170 -13.82 0.69 -12.21
C GLN A 170 -14.77 -0.09 -13.14
N LYS A 171 -15.95 0.48 -13.45
CA LYS A 171 -16.89 -0.12 -14.41
C LYS A 171 -16.29 -0.23 -15.81
N ALA A 172 -15.74 0.85 -16.34
CA ALA A 172 -15.12 0.85 -17.65
C ALA A 172 -13.96 -0.17 -17.74
N LEU A 173 -13.13 -0.24 -16.68
CA LEU A 173 -12.03 -1.18 -16.55
C LEU A 173 -12.54 -2.63 -16.53
N PHE A 174 -13.48 -2.94 -15.63
CA PHE A 174 -14.05 -4.28 -15.50
C PHE A 174 -14.74 -4.73 -16.79
N ASP A 175 -15.56 -3.88 -17.41
CA ASP A 175 -16.22 -4.19 -18.68
C ASP A 175 -15.19 -4.48 -19.80
N SER A 176 -14.03 -3.81 -19.79
CA SER A 176 -12.97 -4.09 -20.76
C SER A 176 -12.36 -5.48 -20.58
N TYR A 177 -12.19 -5.92 -19.33
CA TYR A 177 -11.72 -7.26 -19.00
C TYR A 177 -12.76 -8.32 -19.33
N VAL A 178 -14.05 -8.07 -19.05
CA VAL A 178 -15.13 -8.98 -19.45
C VAL A 178 -15.16 -9.17 -20.98
N ARG A 179 -15.00 -8.09 -21.75
CA ARG A 179 -14.92 -8.19 -23.22
C ARG A 179 -13.72 -8.98 -23.71
N LYS A 180 -12.58 -8.89 -23.01
CA LYS A 180 -11.33 -9.53 -23.40
C LYS A 180 -11.26 -11.01 -22.99
N ASP A 181 -11.66 -11.30 -21.76
CA ASP A 181 -11.33 -12.55 -21.05
C ASP A 181 -12.59 -13.32 -20.58
N GLY A 182 -13.78 -12.72 -20.69
CA GLY A 182 -15.03 -13.26 -20.17
C GLY A 182 -15.27 -12.92 -18.69
N LEU A 183 -16.53 -13.01 -18.27
CA LEU A 183 -16.97 -12.59 -16.93
C LEU A 183 -16.26 -13.35 -15.81
N GLU A 184 -16.28 -14.68 -15.86
CA GLU A 184 -15.73 -15.51 -14.78
C GLU A 184 -14.24 -15.26 -14.58
N LYS A 185 -13.47 -15.13 -15.67
CA LYS A 185 -12.05 -14.82 -15.60
C LYS A 185 -11.80 -13.39 -15.12
N ALA A 186 -12.56 -12.39 -15.58
CA ALA A 186 -12.41 -11.01 -15.12
C ALA A 186 -12.64 -10.87 -13.60
N ARG A 187 -13.57 -11.63 -13.02
CA ARG A 187 -13.89 -11.60 -11.58
C ARG A 187 -12.80 -12.20 -10.67
N THR A 188 -11.84 -12.93 -11.22
CA THR A 188 -10.74 -13.48 -10.42
C THR A 188 -9.67 -12.44 -10.12
N TYR A 189 -9.42 -11.49 -11.05
CA TYR A 189 -8.33 -10.53 -10.96
C TYR A 189 -8.77 -9.06 -10.96
N SER A 190 -10.05 -8.77 -11.22
CA SER A 190 -10.59 -7.41 -11.19
C SER A 190 -11.82 -7.34 -10.28
N ALA A 191 -11.86 -6.32 -9.43
CA ALA A 191 -13.02 -6.05 -8.60
C ALA A 191 -14.24 -5.73 -9.48
N VAL A 192 -15.39 -6.27 -9.11
CA VAL A 192 -16.67 -5.86 -9.68
C VAL A 192 -16.91 -4.37 -9.32
N PRO A 193 -17.55 -3.58 -10.18
CA PRO A 193 -17.83 -2.17 -9.87
C PRO A 193 -18.59 -2.03 -8.54
N GLY A 194 -18.05 -1.20 -7.64
CA GLY A 194 -18.54 -1.04 -6.27
C GLY A 194 -17.81 -1.89 -5.23
N THR A 195 -17.10 -2.95 -5.62
CA THR A 195 -16.37 -3.84 -4.69
C THR A 195 -14.86 -3.58 -4.63
N SER A 196 -14.38 -2.48 -5.20
CA SER A 196 -12.96 -2.10 -5.15
C SER A 196 -12.70 -1.14 -3.99
N GLU A 197 -11.71 -1.45 -3.15
CA GLU A 197 -11.32 -0.55 -2.06
C GLU A 197 -10.78 0.79 -2.56
N HIS A 198 -10.23 0.88 -3.78
CA HIS A 198 -9.81 2.16 -4.36
C HIS A 198 -10.95 3.19 -4.43
N ALA A 199 -12.20 2.76 -4.57
CA ALA A 199 -13.35 3.66 -4.59
C ALA A 199 -13.65 4.29 -3.22
N THR A 200 -13.09 3.76 -2.12
CA THR A 200 -13.17 4.39 -0.79
C THR A 200 -12.28 5.63 -0.67
N GLY A 201 -11.24 5.73 -1.51
CA GLY A 201 -10.16 6.71 -1.33
C GLY A 201 -9.25 6.44 -0.12
N LEU A 202 -9.36 5.27 0.51
CA LEU A 202 -8.56 4.82 1.65
C LEU A 202 -7.49 3.80 1.28
N ALA A 203 -7.51 3.29 0.04
CA ALA A 203 -6.56 2.32 -0.48
C ALA A 203 -5.59 2.96 -1.47
N ILE A 204 -4.35 2.47 -1.49
CA ILE A 204 -3.33 2.83 -2.45
C ILE A 204 -2.43 1.64 -2.77
N ASP A 205 -2.13 1.47 -4.05
CA ASP A 205 -1.05 0.61 -4.52
C ASP A 205 0.27 1.40 -4.50
N VAL A 206 1.31 0.82 -3.89
CA VAL A 206 2.63 1.43 -3.77
C VAL A 206 3.73 0.59 -4.39
N THR A 207 4.90 1.19 -4.59
CA THR A 207 6.11 0.54 -5.09
C THR A 207 7.34 1.30 -4.59
N GLY A 208 8.55 0.83 -4.94
CA GLY A 208 9.77 1.61 -4.72
C GLY A 208 9.85 2.82 -5.65
N SER A 209 10.61 3.84 -5.27
CA SER A 209 10.72 5.07 -6.07
C SER A 209 11.33 4.88 -7.46
N ASP A 210 11.95 3.72 -7.73
CA ASP A 210 12.42 3.35 -9.06
C ASP A 210 11.31 2.84 -10.00
N GLY A 211 10.08 2.68 -9.48
CA GLY A 211 8.89 2.24 -10.21
C GLY A 211 8.92 0.79 -10.65
N LYS A 212 9.93 0.00 -10.25
CA LYS A 212 10.00 -1.41 -10.61
C LYS A 212 8.95 -2.20 -9.83
N CYS A 213 8.35 -3.19 -10.49
CA CYS A 213 7.31 -4.03 -9.87
C CYS A 213 6.09 -3.23 -9.37
N ALA A 214 5.73 -2.15 -10.04
CA ALA A 214 4.58 -1.33 -9.70
C ALA A 214 3.27 -2.15 -9.74
N ALA A 215 2.69 -2.44 -8.58
CA ALA A 215 1.48 -3.24 -8.42
C ALA A 215 1.56 -4.62 -9.10
N THR A 216 2.69 -5.32 -8.94
CA THR A 216 2.89 -6.68 -9.48
C THR A 216 3.57 -7.60 -8.48
N ASP A 217 3.43 -8.92 -8.69
CA ASP A 217 3.96 -9.98 -7.83
C ASP A 217 5.45 -9.86 -7.50
N CYS A 218 6.26 -9.28 -8.40
CA CYS A 218 7.69 -9.11 -8.16
C CYS A 218 8.02 -8.04 -7.10
N PHE A 219 7.02 -7.28 -6.62
CA PHE A 219 7.18 -6.40 -5.45
C PHE A 219 7.38 -7.21 -4.17
N ALA A 220 6.83 -8.43 -4.11
CA ALA A 220 7.06 -9.35 -3.00
C ALA A 220 8.56 -9.64 -2.83
N GLY A 221 9.07 -9.51 -1.60
CA GLY A 221 10.47 -9.76 -1.27
C GLY A 221 11.42 -8.58 -1.55
N THR A 222 10.91 -7.46 -2.04
CA THR A 222 11.67 -6.19 -2.06
C THR A 222 11.87 -5.64 -0.65
N LYS A 223 12.85 -4.75 -0.47
CA LYS A 223 13.05 -4.07 0.81
C LYS A 223 11.86 -3.17 1.15
N GLU A 224 11.21 -2.59 0.15
CA GLU A 224 10.01 -1.76 0.26
C GLU A 224 8.81 -2.56 0.78
N ALA A 225 8.54 -3.73 0.19
CA ALA A 225 7.47 -4.60 0.68
C ALA A 225 7.72 -5.04 2.12
N LYS A 226 8.97 -5.42 2.45
CA LYS A 226 9.34 -5.79 3.82
C LYS A 226 9.19 -4.63 4.80
N TRP A 227 9.61 -3.43 4.43
CA TRP A 227 9.46 -2.24 5.27
C TRP A 227 7.99 -1.92 5.53
N LEU A 228 7.13 -2.05 4.51
CA LEU A 228 5.68 -1.87 4.68
C LEU A 228 5.06 -2.92 5.60
N GLU A 229 5.42 -4.20 5.47
CA GLU A 229 4.99 -5.27 6.37
C GLU A 229 5.32 -4.94 7.84
N ASP A 230 6.51 -4.38 8.08
CA ASP A 230 7.03 -4.08 9.42
C ASP A 230 6.45 -2.76 10.00
N HIS A 231 6.19 -1.74 9.17
CA HIS A 231 5.92 -0.36 9.64
C HIS A 231 4.56 0.24 9.26
N ALA A 232 3.83 -0.30 8.27
CA ALA A 232 2.61 0.35 7.77
C ALA A 232 1.55 0.60 8.87
N ALA A 233 1.44 -0.33 9.83
CA ALA A 233 0.47 -0.23 10.93
C ALA A 233 0.72 0.94 11.88
N GLU A 234 1.96 1.41 12.01
CA GLU A 234 2.33 2.58 12.82
C GLU A 234 1.66 3.88 12.31
N TYR A 235 1.34 3.89 11.02
CA TYR A 235 0.70 4.98 10.30
C TYR A 235 -0.79 4.72 10.01
N GLY A 236 -1.35 3.60 10.50
CA GLY A 236 -2.76 3.28 10.30
C GLY A 236 -3.08 2.56 8.99
N TYR A 237 -2.05 2.01 8.33
CA TYR A 237 -2.19 1.19 7.13
C TYR A 237 -2.01 -0.30 7.43
N ILE A 238 -2.74 -1.14 6.70
CA ILE A 238 -2.53 -2.59 6.68
C ILE A 238 -2.15 -3.05 5.28
N ILE A 239 -1.37 -4.12 5.17
CA ILE A 239 -1.32 -4.91 3.94
C ILE A 239 -2.67 -5.60 3.80
N ARG A 240 -3.51 -5.13 2.87
CA ARG A 240 -4.94 -5.48 2.85
C ARG A 240 -5.20 -6.95 2.49
N TYR A 241 -4.36 -7.48 1.60
CA TYR A 241 -4.45 -8.84 1.08
C TYR A 241 -3.16 -9.60 1.42
N PRO A 242 -3.03 -10.08 2.68
CA PRO A 242 -1.83 -10.76 3.14
C PRO A 242 -1.71 -12.19 2.58
N LYS A 243 -0.49 -12.73 2.59
CA LYS A 243 -0.17 -14.05 2.04
C LYS A 243 -0.92 -15.16 2.77
N GLY A 244 -1.52 -16.09 2.02
CA GLY A 244 -2.22 -17.26 2.56
C GLY A 244 -3.60 -16.96 3.15
N LYS A 245 -4.17 -15.77 2.87
CA LYS A 245 -5.50 -15.35 3.33
C LYS A 245 -6.48 -15.15 2.17
N ASP A 246 -6.15 -15.66 0.99
CA ASP A 246 -6.96 -15.60 -0.23
C ASP A 246 -8.30 -16.31 -0.09
N SER A 247 -8.37 -17.38 0.72
CA SER A 247 -9.62 -18.05 1.09
C SER A 247 -10.55 -17.19 1.95
N ILE A 248 -10.05 -16.10 2.54
CA ILE A 248 -10.81 -15.18 3.40
C ILE A 248 -11.13 -13.90 2.65
N THR A 249 -10.13 -13.26 2.05
CA THR A 249 -10.25 -11.97 1.37
C THR A 249 -10.77 -12.09 -0.07
N GLY A 250 -10.65 -13.28 -0.68
CA GLY A 250 -10.95 -13.52 -2.08
C GLY A 250 -9.93 -12.92 -3.06
N TYR A 251 -8.82 -12.37 -2.57
CA TYR A 251 -7.74 -11.81 -3.37
C TYR A 251 -6.44 -12.53 -3.07
N GLN A 252 -5.60 -12.69 -4.09
CA GLN A 252 -4.26 -13.23 -3.92
C GLN A 252 -3.39 -12.30 -3.05
N TYR A 253 -2.16 -12.73 -2.76
CA TYR A 253 -1.23 -11.90 -2.02
C TYR A 253 -0.89 -10.62 -2.80
N GLU A 254 -1.13 -9.44 -2.21
CA GLU A 254 -0.83 -8.15 -2.82
C GLU A 254 -0.03 -7.26 -1.85
N PRO A 255 1.30 -7.45 -1.73
CA PRO A 255 2.15 -6.66 -0.81
C PRO A 255 2.16 -5.16 -1.09
N TRP A 256 1.79 -4.76 -2.31
CA TRP A 256 1.73 -3.35 -2.72
C TRP A 256 0.44 -2.66 -2.28
N HIS A 257 -0.62 -3.41 -1.97
CA HIS A 257 -1.94 -2.84 -1.72
C HIS A 257 -2.14 -2.56 -0.23
N ILE A 258 -2.00 -1.29 0.14
CA ILE A 258 -2.18 -0.84 1.53
C ILE A 258 -3.51 -0.13 1.71
N ARG A 259 -4.19 -0.44 2.82
CA ARG A 259 -5.51 0.10 3.17
C ARG A 259 -5.42 0.87 4.49
N TYR A 260 -5.85 2.12 4.48
CA TYR A 260 -5.98 2.94 5.68
C TYR A 260 -7.23 2.54 6.47
N VAL A 261 -7.06 2.28 7.76
CA VAL A 261 -8.12 1.92 8.72
C VAL A 261 -7.97 2.65 10.07
N GLY A 262 -7.04 3.61 10.15
CA GLY A 262 -6.64 4.22 11.42
C GLY A 262 -5.68 3.34 12.23
N LYS A 263 -4.97 3.95 13.17
CA LYS A 263 -3.87 3.30 13.91
C LYS A 263 -4.34 2.12 14.76
N ASP A 264 -5.42 2.30 15.51
CA ASP A 264 -5.90 1.29 16.46
C ASP A 264 -6.29 -0.02 15.75
N ILE A 265 -7.04 0.07 14.65
CA ILE A 265 -7.44 -1.10 13.86
C ILE A 265 -6.22 -1.69 13.17
N ALA A 266 -5.36 -0.87 12.55
CA ALA A 266 -4.19 -1.39 11.85
C ALA A 266 -3.27 -2.19 12.79
N GLN A 267 -3.03 -1.67 14.00
CA GLN A 267 -2.26 -2.36 15.03
C GLN A 267 -2.95 -3.65 15.51
N ALA A 268 -4.28 -3.62 15.71
CA ALA A 268 -5.02 -4.80 16.12
C ALA A 268 -5.02 -5.91 15.05
N VAL A 269 -5.13 -5.54 13.78
CA VAL A 269 -5.09 -6.45 12.62
C VAL A 269 -3.70 -7.08 12.50
N VAL A 270 -2.64 -6.27 12.50
CA VAL A 270 -1.26 -6.75 12.32
C VAL A 270 -0.80 -7.57 13.51
N SER A 271 -1.03 -7.13 14.75
CA SER A 271 -0.60 -7.86 15.96
C SER A 271 -1.22 -9.26 16.09
N LYS A 272 -2.41 -9.46 15.53
CA LYS A 272 -3.11 -10.75 15.53
C LYS A 272 -2.85 -11.58 14.26
N GLY A 273 -2.20 -11.02 13.24
CA GLY A 273 -1.99 -11.69 11.94
C GLY A 273 -3.30 -12.02 11.22
N ILE A 274 -4.30 -11.15 11.35
CA ILE A 274 -5.64 -11.34 10.77
C ILE A 274 -5.90 -10.39 9.60
N THR A 275 -7.02 -10.59 8.92
CA THR A 275 -7.54 -9.73 7.86
C THR A 275 -8.56 -8.73 8.41
N LEU A 276 -8.95 -7.74 7.59
CA LEU A 276 -10.03 -6.82 7.94
C LEU A 276 -11.39 -7.56 8.05
N GLU A 277 -11.61 -8.58 7.21
CA GLU A 277 -12.75 -9.49 7.32
C GLU A 277 -12.81 -10.17 8.69
N GLU A 278 -11.70 -10.79 9.12
CA GLU A 278 -11.60 -11.45 10.42
C GLU A 278 -11.76 -10.46 11.58
N TYR A 279 -11.25 -9.23 11.46
CA TYR A 279 -11.41 -8.19 12.47
C TYR A 279 -12.89 -7.83 12.71
N PHE A 280 -13.68 -7.73 11.64
CA PHE A 280 -15.11 -7.44 11.73
C PHE A 280 -16.00 -8.68 11.85
N ASN A 281 -15.42 -9.87 12.04
CA ASN A 281 -16.14 -11.16 12.04
C ASN A 281 -17.02 -11.35 10.80
N ALA A 282 -16.56 -10.86 9.64
CA ALA A 282 -17.25 -11.02 8.37
C ALA A 282 -17.14 -12.46 7.87
N VAL A 283 -18.13 -12.91 7.10
CA VAL A 283 -18.08 -14.20 6.43
C VAL A 283 -16.96 -14.17 5.37
N PRO A 284 -16.10 -15.21 5.28
CA PRO A 284 -15.10 -15.34 4.22
C PRO A 284 -15.70 -15.17 2.82
N VAL A 285 -14.99 -14.49 1.91
CA VAL A 285 -15.55 -14.13 0.60
C VAL A 285 -15.08 -15.03 -0.56
N ALA A 286 -14.17 -15.97 -0.32
CA ALA A 286 -13.82 -16.94 -1.34
C ALA A 286 -15.00 -17.89 -1.59
N LYS A 287 -15.33 -18.09 -2.87
CA LYS A 287 -16.26 -19.12 -3.35
C LYS A 287 -15.46 -20.20 -4.06
#